data_AF-A0A1B6IJ31-F1
#
_entry.id   AF-A0A1B6IJ31-F1
#
_cell.length_a   1.000
_cell.length_b   1.000
_cell.length_c   1.000
_cell.angle_alpha   90.00
_cell.angle_beta   90.00
_cell.angle_gamma   90.00
#
_symmetry.space_group_name_H-M   'P 1'
#
loop_
_entity.id
_entity.type
_entity.pdbx_description
1 polymer ?
#
loop_
_entity_poly.entity_id
_entity_poly.type
_entity_poly.pdbx_seq_one_letter_code
_entity_poly.pdbx_strand_id
1 'polypeptide(L)'
;MLEFIFYRELMHNEITLEHETFPYLPSLKMLDLAHNRISVIKNDTFSQLLNLAELDLRQNEIVFIHEEAFKKLTLLDYLDLSFNHLHTLHEMLINLSSE
;
A
#
# COMPACT_ATOMS: atom_id res chain seq x y z
N MET A 1 0.07 21.19 -6.38
CA MET A 1 -0.34 20.56 -7.66
C MET A 1 0.85 20.00 -8.45
N LEU A 2 2.06 20.58 -8.33
CA LEU A 2 3.28 20.08 -8.99
C LEU A 2 3.92 18.85 -8.32
N GLU A 3 3.86 18.71 -6.99
CA GLU A 3 4.39 17.51 -6.29
C GLU A 3 3.77 16.20 -6.80
N PHE A 4 2.44 16.16 -6.95
CA PHE A 4 1.73 14.98 -7.46
C PHE A 4 2.13 14.58 -8.88
N ILE A 5 2.59 15.55 -9.70
CA ILE A 5 3.03 15.28 -11.07
C ILE A 5 4.41 14.62 -11.05
N PHE A 6 5.32 15.06 -10.17
CA PHE A 6 6.65 14.47 -10.01
C PHE A 6 6.59 13.02 -9.50
N TYR A 7 5.72 12.73 -8.53
CA TYR A 7 5.47 11.34 -8.08
C TYR A 7 4.90 10.46 -9.20
N ARG A 8 4.08 11.01 -10.10
CA ARG A 8 3.49 10.27 -11.22
C ARG A 8 4.49 9.86 -12.30
N GLU A 9 5.58 10.59 -12.50
CA GLU A 9 6.60 10.25 -13.50
C GLU A 9 7.51 9.08 -13.06
N LEU A 10 7.72 8.90 -11.75
CA LEU A 10 8.43 7.74 -11.21
C LEU A 10 7.61 6.44 -11.31
N MET A 11 6.28 6.55 -11.28
CA MET A 11 5.30 5.44 -11.29
C MET A 11 5.14 4.71 -12.63
N HIS A 12 6.01 4.94 -13.62
CA HIS A 12 5.76 4.58 -15.03
C HIS A 12 5.68 3.06 -15.32
N ASN A 13 5.75 2.18 -14.31
CA ASN A 13 5.49 0.73 -14.41
C ASN A 13 4.85 0.11 -13.15
N GLU A 14 4.21 0.89 -12.30
CA GLU A 14 3.86 0.46 -10.93
C GLU A 14 2.36 0.15 -10.76
N ILE A 15 2.06 -0.87 -9.94
CA ILE A 15 0.70 -1.24 -9.58
C ILE A 15 0.25 -0.35 -8.42
N THR A 16 -0.80 0.44 -8.64
CA THR A 16 -1.50 1.14 -7.56
C THR A 16 -2.72 0.31 -7.17
N LEU A 17 -2.83 -0.03 -5.89
CA LEU A 17 -4.07 -0.61 -5.37
C LEU A 17 -5.04 0.51 -5.03
N GLU A 18 -6.11 0.59 -5.81
CA GLU A 18 -7.17 1.59 -5.71
C GLU A 18 -8.19 1.23 -4.61
N HIS A 19 -9.15 2.12 -4.38
CA HIS A 19 -10.28 1.87 -3.49
C HIS A 19 -11.07 0.65 -3.93
N GLU A 20 -11.50 -0.18 -2.98
CA GLU A 20 -12.36 -1.34 -3.26
C GLU A 20 -11.80 -2.28 -4.36
N THR A 21 -10.47 -2.34 -4.49
CA THR A 21 -9.79 -3.19 -5.48
C THR A 21 -10.22 -4.66 -5.35
N PHE A 22 -10.46 -5.10 -4.11
CA PHE A 22 -10.91 -6.46 -3.84
C PHE A 22 -12.43 -6.51 -3.67
N PRO A 23 -13.11 -7.49 -4.29
CA PRO A 23 -14.52 -7.73 -4.04
C PRO A 23 -14.74 -8.24 -2.61
N TYR A 24 -16.00 -8.33 -2.20
CA TYR A 24 -16.37 -8.95 -0.93
C TYR A 24 -16.03 -10.44 -0.91
N LEU A 25 -15.05 -10.80 -0.06
CA LEU A 25 -14.55 -12.16 0.09
C LEU A 25 -14.62 -12.59 1.57
N PRO A 26 -15.81 -12.99 2.06
CA PRO A 26 -16.03 -13.25 3.48
C PRO A 26 -15.24 -14.42 4.04
N SER A 27 -14.78 -15.34 3.20
CA SER A 27 -14.01 -16.50 3.63
C SER A 27 -12.49 -16.31 3.48
N LEU A 28 -12.02 -15.21 2.89
CA LEU A 28 -10.60 -14.99 2.68
C LEU A 28 -9.92 -14.71 4.02
N LYS A 29 -8.93 -15.55 4.36
CA LYS A 29 -8.15 -15.46 5.60
C LYS A 29 -6.70 -15.04 5.35
N MET A 30 -6.16 -15.36 4.18
CA MET A 30 -4.78 -15.06 3.80
C MET A 30 -4.78 -14.46 2.40
N LEU A 31 -4.05 -13.38 2.22
CA LEU A 31 -3.83 -12.72 0.94
C LEU A 31 -2.33 -12.52 0.74
N ASP A 32 -1.79 -13.22 -0.25
CA ASP A 32 -0.40 -13.08 -0.67
C ASP A 32 -0.32 -12.18 -1.90
N LEU A 33 0.31 -11.02 -1.73
CA LEU A 33 0.64 -10.06 -2.78
C LEU A 33 2.16 -9.82 -2.83
N ALA A 34 2.96 -10.71 -2.25
CA ALA A 34 4.41 -10.60 -2.26
C ALA A 34 4.97 -10.63 -3.68
N HIS A 35 6.15 -10.03 -3.87
CA HIS A 35 6.87 -10.03 -5.15
C HIS A 35 6.11 -9.43 -6.34
N ASN A 36 5.20 -8.49 -6.07
CA ASN A 36 4.59 -7.67 -7.10
C ASN A 36 5.32 -6.32 -7.21
N ARG A 37 4.75 -5.39 -7.97
CA ARG A 37 5.27 -4.02 -8.14
C ARG A 37 4.31 -3.00 -7.57
N ILE A 38 3.73 -3.31 -6.41
CA ILE A 38 2.79 -2.40 -5.74
C ILE A 38 3.58 -1.24 -5.18
N SER A 39 3.21 -0.01 -5.52
CA SER A 39 3.90 1.18 -5.02
C SER A 39 3.05 2.04 -4.09
N VAL A 40 1.74 2.02 -4.30
CA VAL A 40 0.78 2.82 -3.54
C VAL A 40 -0.40 1.97 -3.10
N ILE A 41 -0.72 2.06 -1.81
CA ILE A 41 -1.93 1.51 -1.21
C ILE A 41 -2.81 2.68 -0.76
N LYS A 42 -3.98 2.82 -1.39
CA LYS A 42 -4.96 3.86 -1.06
C LYS A 42 -5.84 3.46 0.13
N ASN A 43 -6.66 4.39 0.61
CA ASN A 43 -7.64 4.06 1.63
C ASN A 43 -8.68 3.07 1.09
N ASP A 44 -9.23 2.27 2.01
CA ASP A 44 -10.31 1.33 1.73
C ASP A 44 -10.00 0.28 0.64
N THR A 45 -8.73 0.14 0.22
CA THR A 45 -8.28 -0.90 -0.73
C THR A 45 -8.71 -2.30 -0.27
N PHE A 46 -8.51 -2.61 1.02
CA PHE A 46 -8.84 -3.92 1.60
C PHE A 46 -10.14 -3.91 2.40
N SER A 47 -10.99 -2.88 2.22
CA SER A 47 -12.19 -2.66 3.05
C SER A 47 -13.21 -3.81 3.02
N GLN A 48 -13.21 -4.60 1.96
CA GLN A 48 -14.12 -5.73 1.75
C GLN A 48 -13.59 -7.07 2.30
N LEU A 49 -12.36 -7.09 2.82
CA LEU A 49 -11.69 -8.30 3.33
C LEU A 49 -11.77 -8.39 4.86
N LEU A 50 -12.98 -8.24 5.41
CA LEU A 50 -13.24 -8.12 6.85
C LEU A 50 -12.77 -9.31 7.70
N ASN A 51 -12.54 -10.46 7.05
CA ASN A 51 -12.13 -11.70 7.69
C ASN A 51 -10.63 -12.03 7.52
N LEU A 52 -9.87 -11.16 6.86
CA LEU A 52 -8.45 -11.36 6.57
C LEU A 52 -7.64 -11.37 7.88
N ALA A 53 -6.82 -12.40 8.03
CA ALA A 53 -5.92 -12.60 9.16
C ALA A 53 -4.45 -12.40 8.77
N GLU A 54 -4.09 -12.71 7.52
CA GLU A 54 -2.71 -12.60 7.05
C GLU A 54 -2.65 -11.85 5.72
N LEU A 55 -1.80 -10.83 5.66
CA LEU A 55 -1.52 -10.04 4.46
C LEU A 55 0.00 -9.97 4.23
N ASP A 56 0.45 -10.59 3.14
CA ASP A 56 1.85 -10.53 2.72
C ASP A 56 2.00 -9.53 1.56
N LEU A 57 2.74 -8.45 1.80
CA LEU A 57 3.06 -7.39 0.84
C LEU A 57 4.59 -7.25 0.68
N ARG A 58 5.37 -8.24 1.10
CA ARG A 58 6.82 -8.16 1.06
C ARG A 58 7.35 -8.09 -0.37
N GLN A 59 8.53 -7.48 -0.53
CA GLN A 59 9.21 -7.41 -1.82
C GLN A 59 8.33 -6.78 -2.92
N ASN A 60 7.65 -5.70 -2.55
CA ASN A 60 6.99 -4.78 -3.46
C ASN A 60 7.82 -3.47 -3.52
N GLU A 61 7.28 -2.45 -4.19
CA GLU A 61 7.92 -1.14 -4.36
C GLU A 61 7.17 -0.06 -3.55
N ILE A 62 6.54 -0.44 -2.42
CA ILE A 62 5.60 0.45 -1.72
C ILE A 62 6.33 1.65 -1.14
N VAL A 63 5.99 2.84 -1.64
CA VAL A 63 6.49 4.14 -1.18
C VAL A 63 5.47 4.86 -0.31
N PHE A 64 4.17 4.56 -0.47
CA PHE A 64 3.11 5.23 0.27
C PHE A 64 1.96 4.27 0.62
N ILE A 65 1.52 4.35 1.87
CA ILE A 65 0.34 3.68 2.39
C ILE A 65 -0.52 4.75 3.04
N HIS A 66 -1.78 4.88 2.59
CA HIS A 66 -2.74 5.77 3.22
C HIS A 66 -3.03 5.30 4.66
N GLU A 67 -3.18 6.22 5.62
CA GLU A 67 -3.39 5.90 7.05
C GLU A 67 -4.61 4.97 7.30
N GLU A 68 -5.69 5.17 6.55
CA GLU A 68 -6.90 4.34 6.61
C GLU A 68 -6.87 3.04 5.78
N ALA A 69 -5.76 2.71 5.09
CA ALA A 69 -5.69 1.56 4.17
C ALA A 69 -6.05 0.21 4.84
N PHE A 70 -5.69 0.04 6.11
CA PHE A 70 -5.90 -1.20 6.87
C PHE A 70 -7.01 -1.08 7.94
N LYS A 71 -7.69 0.07 8.03
CA LYS A 71 -8.62 0.38 9.14
C LYS A 71 -9.73 -0.66 9.34
N LYS A 72 -10.19 -1.28 8.25
CA LYS A 72 -11.28 -2.26 8.25
C LYS A 72 -10.83 -3.69 8.50
N LEU A 73 -9.52 -3.96 8.50
CA LEU A 73 -8.95 -5.30 8.71
C LEU A 73 -8.85 -5.61 10.21
N THR A 74 -10.00 -5.65 10.89
CA THR A 74 -10.07 -5.78 12.36
C THR A 74 -9.59 -7.14 12.90
N LEU A 75 -9.41 -8.12 12.02
CA LEU A 75 -8.94 -9.47 12.35
C LEU A 75 -7.52 -9.75 11.82
N LEU A 76 -6.81 -8.73 11.33
CA LEU A 76 -5.47 -8.91 10.79
C LEU A 76 -4.47 -9.17 11.92
N ASP A 77 -3.87 -10.35 11.89
CA ASP A 77 -2.90 -10.82 12.87
C ASP A 77 -1.46 -10.74 12.32
N TYR A 78 -1.30 -10.84 11.00
CA TYR A 78 0.00 -10.80 10.33
C TYR A 78 -0.01 -9.82 9.15
N LEU A 79 0.97 -8.90 9.14
CA LEU A 79 1.24 -7.99 8.04
C LEU A 79 2.74 -7.95 7.77
N ASP A 80 3.15 -8.36 6.56
CA ASP A 80 4.54 -8.26 6.12
C ASP A 80 4.69 -7.15 5.08
N LEU A 81 5.42 -6.10 5.45
CA LEU A 81 5.80 -4.98 4.59
C LEU A 81 7.31 -4.95 4.33
N SER A 82 8.05 -6.01 4.67
CA SER A 82 9.49 -6.05 4.50
C SER A 82 9.91 -5.91 3.04
N PHE A 83 11.12 -5.36 2.82
CA PHE A 83 11.65 -5.13 1.47
C PHE A 83 10.76 -4.26 0.57
N ASN A 84 10.21 -3.18 1.14
CA ASN A 84 9.54 -2.09 0.43
C ASN A 84 10.34 -0.77 0.57
N HIS A 85 9.84 0.33 0.00
CA HIS A 85 10.49 1.65 -0.02
C HIS A 85 9.84 2.68 0.92
N LEU A 86 9.22 2.22 2.01
CA LEU A 86 8.46 3.07 2.94
C LEU A 86 9.30 4.17 3.63
N HIS A 87 10.63 3.99 3.71
CA HIS A 87 11.54 4.98 4.30
C HIS A 87 11.84 6.16 3.37
N THR A 88 11.68 6.00 2.06
CA THR A 88 12.05 7.00 1.05
C THR A 88 11.14 8.24 1.09
N LEU A 89 9.87 8.08 1.46
CA LEU A 89 8.90 9.19 1.49
C LEU A 89 9.28 10.27 2.52
N HIS A 90 9.81 9.86 3.68
CA HIS A 90 10.23 10.81 4.72
C HIS A 90 11.48 11.59 4.29
N GLU A 91 12.45 10.92 3.67
CA GLU A 91 13.68 11.56 3.17
C GLU A 91 13.39 12.54 2.02
N MET A 92 12.44 12.23 1.14
CA MET A 92 12.02 13.14 0.06
C MET A 92 11.29 14.39 0.57
N LEU A 93 10.42 14.26 1.59
CA LEU A 93 9.74 15.42 2.20
C LEU A 93 10.69 16.31 3.01
N ILE A 94 11.71 15.73 3.65
CA ILE A 94 12.74 16.49 4.36
C ILE A 94 13.58 17.32 3.38
N ASN A 95 13.93 16.78 2.21
CA ASN A 95 14.69 17.52 1.21
C ASN A 95 13.89 18.68 0.58
N LEU A 96 12.56 18.58 0.49
CA LEU A 96 11.70 19.65 -0.05
C LEU A 96 11.37 20.77 0.96
N SER A 97 11.49 20.51 2.26
CA SER A 97 11.31 21.51 3.33
C SER A 97 12.60 22.26 3.69
N SER A 98 13.69 21.92 3.00
CA SER A 98 15.03 22.50 3.21
C SER A 98 15.45 23.50 2.11
N GLU A 99 14.55 23.85 1.18
CA GLU A 99 14.74 24.90 0.16
C GLU A 99 13.76 26.07 0.34
#